data_AF-A0A9P5NM11-F1
#
_entry.id   AF-A0A9P5NM11-F1
#
_cell.length_a   1.000
_cell.length_b   1.000
_cell.length_c   1.000
_cell.angle_alpha   90.00
_cell.angle_beta   90.00
_cell.angle_gamma   90.00
#
_symmetry.space_group_name_H-M   'P 1'
#
loop_
_entity.id
_entity.type
_entity.pdbx_description
1 polymer ?
#
loop_
_entity_poly.entity_id
_entity_poly.type
_entity_poly.pdbx_seq_one_letter_code
_entity_poly.pdbx_strand_id
1 'polypeptide(L)'
;EIRIEDYIKSYQTTGRPPLPVPSEPKDEIQRKTLGLPPLFKAHVARGPPGLGMGQSTSGGADTGPKIAIVDPALLPLGQEFRERVIEKERYQTMAAMAAYTHFSHEEIRFYAYARGHKTAPVPVNMVPFASGVPLKGASPARAPARPGEERLQNLCAQPGYEKHSPEEFRVAFLLFGREMTSTELLSPSTVVAPPPVAAP
;
A
#
# COMPACT_ATOMS: atom_id res chain seq x y z
N GLU A 1 -1.31 -14.05 -19.65
CA GLU A 1 -0.41 -13.37 -20.60
C GLU A 1 0.36 -14.43 -21.39
N ILE A 2 0.11 -14.55 -22.70
CA ILE A 2 0.53 -15.72 -23.52
C ILE A 2 2.05 -15.73 -23.80
N ARG A 3 2.77 -14.63 -23.54
CA ARG A 3 4.17 -14.49 -23.96
C ARG A 3 5.19 -14.79 -22.86
N ILE A 4 4.76 -14.95 -21.61
CA ILE A 4 5.67 -15.26 -20.48
C ILE A 4 6.44 -16.55 -20.77
N GLU A 5 5.78 -17.55 -21.36
CA GLU A 5 6.38 -18.83 -21.74
C GLU A 5 7.44 -18.67 -22.84
N ASP A 6 7.22 -17.79 -23.82
CA ASP A 6 8.20 -17.48 -24.87
C ASP A 6 9.46 -16.84 -24.27
N TYR A 7 9.31 -15.95 -23.29
CA TYR A 7 10.43 -15.33 -22.59
C TYR A 7 11.25 -16.38 -21.83
N ILE A 8 10.59 -17.23 -21.05
CA ILE A 8 11.25 -18.30 -20.28
C ILE A 8 12.02 -19.23 -21.23
N LYS A 9 11.38 -19.65 -22.32
CA LYS A 9 12.00 -20.54 -23.31
C LYS A 9 13.17 -19.88 -24.04
N SER A 10 13.09 -18.59 -24.38
CA SER A 10 14.17 -17.83 -25.01
C SER A 10 15.39 -17.74 -24.10
N TYR A 11 15.18 -17.42 -22.82
CA TYR A 11 16.26 -17.34 -21.83
C TYR A 11 16.93 -18.70 -21.62
N GLN A 12 16.15 -19.78 -21.57
CA GLN A 12 16.67 -21.14 -21.42
C GLN A 12 17.49 -21.61 -22.63
N THR A 13 17.11 -21.20 -23.84
CA THR A 13 17.73 -21.71 -25.07
C THR A 13 18.88 -20.85 -25.59
N THR A 14 18.76 -19.53 -25.52
CA THR A 14 19.71 -18.59 -26.14
C THR A 14 20.45 -17.71 -25.14
N GLY A 15 20.04 -17.71 -23.87
CA GLY A 15 20.58 -16.81 -22.84
C GLY A 15 20.32 -15.33 -23.11
N ARG A 16 19.43 -15.01 -24.07
CA ARG A 16 19.10 -13.64 -24.47
C ARG A 16 17.59 -13.44 -24.48
N PRO A 17 17.11 -12.19 -24.26
CA PRO A 17 15.71 -11.87 -24.44
C PRO A 17 15.28 -12.10 -25.90
N PRO A 18 14.03 -12.53 -26.14
CA PRO A 18 13.51 -12.69 -27.49
C PRO A 18 13.50 -11.34 -28.22
N LEU A 19 13.72 -11.37 -29.53
CA LEU A 19 13.75 -10.16 -30.35
C LEU A 19 12.41 -9.40 -30.26
N PRO A 20 12.44 -8.05 -30.28
CA PRO A 20 11.24 -7.22 -30.32
C PRO A 20 10.35 -7.65 -31.48
N VAL A 21 9.07 -7.86 -31.19
CA VAL A 21 8.14 -8.34 -32.21
C VAL A 21 7.75 -7.19 -33.14
N PRO A 22 7.88 -7.38 -34.48
CA PRO A 22 7.50 -6.36 -35.45
C PRO A 22 6.05 -5.89 -35.26
N SER A 23 5.85 -4.57 -35.27
CA SER A 23 4.56 -3.91 -35.11
C SER A 23 3.63 -4.08 -36.32
N GLU A 24 4.18 -4.47 -37.46
CA GLU A 24 3.46 -4.74 -38.71
C GLU A 24 3.69 -6.20 -39.13
N PRO A 25 2.67 -6.90 -39.66
CA PRO A 25 1.29 -6.46 -39.91
C PRO A 25 0.47 -6.35 -38.62
N LYS A 26 -0.56 -5.47 -38.60
CA LYS A 26 -1.48 -5.33 -37.45
C LYS A 26 -2.55 -6.43 -37.41
N ASP A 27 -2.88 -7.01 -38.57
CA ASP A 27 -3.93 -8.01 -38.71
C ASP A 27 -3.50 -9.39 -38.20
N GLU A 28 -4.29 -9.98 -37.31
CA GLU A 28 -4.00 -11.29 -36.69
C GLU A 28 -3.86 -12.42 -37.71
N ILE A 29 -4.65 -12.37 -38.80
CA ILE A 29 -4.62 -13.38 -39.86
C ILE A 29 -3.28 -13.32 -40.61
N GLN A 30 -2.84 -12.13 -41.01
CA GLN A 30 -1.57 -11.96 -41.71
C GLN A 30 -0.37 -12.32 -40.82
N ARG A 31 -0.43 -11.96 -39.54
CA ARG A 31 0.60 -12.34 -38.56
C ARG A 31 0.70 -13.85 -38.39
N LYS A 32 -0.45 -14.54 -38.30
CA LYS A 32 -0.48 -16.01 -38.20
C LYS A 32 0.12 -16.67 -39.46
N THR A 33 -0.16 -16.14 -40.64
CA THR A 33 0.46 -16.62 -41.90
C THR A 33 1.98 -16.45 -41.91
N LEU A 34 2.50 -15.39 -41.28
CA LEU A 34 3.94 -15.12 -41.15
C LEU A 34 4.59 -15.80 -39.93
N GLY A 35 3.86 -16.63 -39.17
CA GLY A 35 4.35 -17.23 -37.94
C GLY A 35 4.65 -16.21 -36.83
N LEU A 36 4.13 -14.98 -36.95
CA LEU A 36 4.35 -13.91 -35.99
C LEU A 36 3.36 -14.01 -34.81
N PRO A 37 3.83 -13.79 -33.57
CA PRO A 37 2.97 -13.77 -32.39
C PRO A 37 1.92 -12.65 -32.45
N PRO A 38 0.74 -12.83 -31.82
CA PRO A 38 -0.28 -11.79 -31.71
C PRO A 38 0.28 -10.50 -31.09
N LEU A 39 -0.21 -9.35 -31.55
CA LEU A 39 0.12 -8.05 -30.94
C LEU A 39 -0.54 -7.93 -29.56
N PHE A 40 0.09 -7.16 -28.69
CA PHE A 40 -0.49 -6.81 -27.40
C PHE A 40 -1.78 -6.01 -27.63
N LYS A 41 -2.91 -6.58 -27.22
CA LYS A 41 -4.19 -5.87 -27.13
C LYS A 41 -4.35 -5.42 -25.68
N ALA A 42 -4.56 -4.12 -25.48
CA ALA A 42 -4.94 -3.61 -24.16
C ALA A 42 -6.18 -4.36 -23.70
N HIS A 43 -6.11 -4.96 -22.50
CA HIS A 43 -7.25 -5.63 -21.89
C HIS A 43 -8.29 -4.55 -21.54
N VAL A 44 -9.32 -4.39 -22.38
CA VAL A 44 -10.50 -3.64 -21.98
C VAL A 44 -11.24 -4.52 -20.99
N ALA A 45 -11.14 -4.20 -19.70
CA ALA A 45 -11.94 -4.85 -18.68
C ALA A 45 -13.41 -4.62 -19.03
N ARG A 46 -14.06 -5.68 -19.51
CA ARG A 46 -15.49 -5.72 -19.80
C ARG A 46 -16.23 -5.64 -18.46
N GLY A 47 -16.47 -4.42 -17.99
CA GLY A 47 -17.39 -4.19 -16.88
C GLY A 47 -18.78 -4.71 -17.26
N PRO A 48 -19.53 -5.29 -16.31
CA PRO A 48 -20.92 -5.68 -16.56
C PRO A 48 -21.76 -4.42 -16.88
N PRO A 49 -22.81 -4.56 -17.72
CA PRO A 49 -23.65 -3.43 -18.08
C PRO A 49 -24.66 -3.16 -16.98
N GLY A 50 -24.67 -1.94 -16.43
CA GLY A 50 -25.83 -1.43 -15.71
C GLY A 50 -25.53 -0.45 -14.57
N LEU A 51 -26.00 0.79 -14.78
CA LEU A 51 -26.72 1.68 -13.84
C LEU A 51 -25.97 2.07 -12.54
N GLY A 52 -25.98 3.29 -12.02
CA GLY A 52 -26.83 4.46 -12.18
C GLY A 52 -26.52 5.36 -10.96
N MET A 53 -26.80 6.65 -11.09
CA MET A 53 -26.67 7.65 -10.02
C MET A 53 -27.47 7.23 -8.76
N GLY A 54 -26.91 7.39 -7.55
CA GLY A 54 -27.74 7.46 -6.34
C GLY A 54 -27.13 7.02 -4.99
N GLN A 55 -26.93 8.02 -4.14
CA GLN A 55 -27.27 8.08 -2.71
C GLN A 55 -26.52 7.27 -1.63
N SER A 56 -26.01 8.04 -0.67
CA SER A 56 -25.51 7.65 0.65
C SER A 56 -26.61 7.16 1.58
N THR A 57 -26.39 6.02 2.25
CA THR A 57 -26.94 5.74 3.60
C THR A 57 -26.00 4.82 4.39
N SER A 58 -25.92 5.10 5.68
CA SER A 58 -25.15 4.41 6.71
C SER A 58 -25.85 3.13 7.20
N GLY A 59 -25.09 2.06 7.44
CA GLY A 59 -25.53 0.85 8.15
C GLY A 59 -24.61 -0.34 7.85
N GLY A 60 -24.22 -1.09 8.87
CA GLY A 60 -23.21 -2.15 8.79
C GLY A 60 -23.59 -3.37 7.93
N ALA A 61 -22.60 -4.26 7.80
CA ALA A 61 -22.52 -5.49 7.02
C ALA A 61 -22.04 -5.33 5.56
N ASP A 62 -20.82 -5.82 5.37
CA ASP A 62 -20.06 -5.96 4.13
C ASP A 62 -20.83 -6.76 3.07
N THR A 63 -21.18 -6.13 1.95
CA THR A 63 -21.57 -6.80 0.70
C THR A 63 -21.26 -5.91 -0.50
N GLY A 64 -20.05 -6.03 -1.04
CA GLY A 64 -19.78 -5.64 -2.42
C GLY A 64 -18.36 -5.13 -2.66
N PRO A 65 -17.77 -5.42 -3.85
CA PRO A 65 -16.48 -4.88 -4.21
C PRO A 65 -16.62 -3.36 -4.32
N LYS A 66 -16.10 -2.63 -3.31
CA LYS A 66 -15.77 -1.22 -3.50
C LYS A 66 -14.81 -1.20 -4.69
N ILE A 67 -15.28 -0.64 -5.81
CA ILE A 67 -14.52 -0.53 -7.05
C ILE A 67 -13.13 -0.02 -6.68
N ALA A 68 -12.10 -0.72 -7.12
CA ALA A 68 -10.73 -0.32 -6.87
C ALA A 68 -10.55 1.09 -7.42
N ILE A 69 -10.23 2.03 -6.53
CA ILE A 69 -10.02 3.42 -6.92
C ILE A 69 -8.66 3.43 -7.63
N VAL A 70 -8.66 3.88 -8.88
CA VAL A 70 -7.44 4.00 -9.70
C VAL A 70 -7.05 5.47 -9.84
N ASP A 71 -8.05 6.35 -9.98
CA ASP A 71 -7.82 7.79 -10.08
C ASP A 71 -7.69 8.42 -8.68
N PRO A 72 -6.54 9.05 -8.35
CA PRO A 72 -6.34 9.70 -7.05
C PRO A 72 -7.31 10.86 -6.80
N ALA A 73 -7.89 11.47 -7.84
CA ALA A 73 -8.91 12.50 -7.68
C ALA A 73 -10.18 11.95 -6.98
N LEU A 74 -10.47 10.65 -7.18
CA LEU A 74 -11.64 9.98 -6.62
C LEU A 74 -11.42 9.44 -5.19
N LEU A 75 -10.22 9.62 -4.61
CA LEU A 75 -9.98 9.24 -3.22
C LEU A 75 -10.91 10.02 -2.28
N PRO A 76 -11.57 9.35 -1.32
CA PRO A 76 -12.44 10.04 -0.38
C PRO A 76 -11.64 10.98 0.52
N LEU A 77 -12.25 12.09 0.92
CA LEU A 77 -11.67 13.08 1.84
C LEU A 77 -11.30 12.46 3.19
N GLY A 78 -12.17 11.59 3.71
CA GLY A 78 -11.92 10.76 4.88
C GLY A 78 -11.84 9.30 4.47
N GLN A 79 -10.71 8.67 4.78
CA GLN A 79 -10.51 7.25 4.50
C GLN A 79 -10.74 6.48 5.79
N GLU A 80 -11.79 5.69 5.80
CA GLU A 80 -12.05 4.77 6.90
C GLU A 80 -11.24 3.49 6.68
N PHE A 81 -10.40 3.13 7.65
CA PHE A 81 -9.76 1.83 7.68
C PHE A 81 -10.78 0.75 8.08
N ARG A 82 -10.84 -0.34 7.32
CA ARG A 82 -11.61 -1.53 7.65
C ARG A 82 -10.71 -2.75 7.56
N GLU A 83 -10.72 -3.57 8.61
CA GLU A 83 -10.01 -4.84 8.62
C GLU A 83 -10.53 -5.73 7.49
N ARG A 84 -9.60 -6.27 6.69
CA ARG A 84 -9.95 -7.21 5.63
C ARG A 84 -9.60 -8.62 6.09
N VAL A 85 -10.55 -9.54 5.96
CA VAL A 85 -10.34 -10.96 6.25
C VAL A 85 -10.27 -11.72 4.93
N ILE A 86 -9.14 -12.38 4.66
CA ILE A 86 -8.96 -13.25 3.49
C ILE A 86 -8.54 -14.61 4.02
N GLU A 87 -9.26 -15.68 3.69
CA GLU A 87 -8.88 -17.06 4.04
C GLU A 87 -8.55 -17.31 5.53
N LYS A 88 -9.26 -16.60 6.44
CA LYS A 88 -9.07 -16.57 7.91
C LYS A 88 -7.89 -15.73 8.41
N GLU A 89 -7.10 -15.15 7.53
CA GLU A 89 -6.09 -14.17 7.89
C GLU A 89 -6.68 -12.76 7.95
N ARG A 90 -6.26 -12.00 8.96
CA ARG A 90 -6.74 -10.65 9.26
C ARG A 90 -5.68 -9.64 8.85
N TYR A 91 -6.02 -8.78 7.89
CA TYR A 91 -5.13 -7.77 7.37
C TYR A 91 -5.48 -6.41 7.98
N GLN A 92 -4.55 -5.89 8.79
CA GLN A 92 -4.67 -4.59 9.44
C GLN A 92 -3.96 -3.47 8.66
N THR A 93 -4.19 -3.42 7.35
CA THR A 93 -3.54 -2.44 6.46
C THR A 93 -4.55 -1.88 5.46
N MET A 94 -4.49 -0.56 5.22
CA MET A 94 -5.34 0.09 4.24
C MET A 94 -5.05 -0.35 2.80
N ALA A 95 -3.78 -0.62 2.48
CA ALA A 95 -3.39 -1.08 1.14
C ALA A 95 -3.99 -2.47 0.81
N ALA A 96 -4.29 -3.29 1.82
CA ALA A 96 -5.00 -4.55 1.59
C ALA A 96 -6.50 -4.34 1.34
N MET A 97 -7.09 -3.16 1.56
CA MET A 97 -8.50 -2.93 1.26
C MET A 97 -8.72 -2.91 -0.26
N ALA A 98 -9.82 -3.52 -0.72
CA ALA A 98 -10.14 -3.61 -2.15
C ALA A 98 -10.22 -2.24 -2.84
N ALA A 99 -10.70 -1.21 -2.13
CA ALA A 99 -10.80 0.15 -2.65
C ALA A 99 -9.44 0.81 -2.93
N TYR A 100 -8.38 0.41 -2.21
CA TYR A 100 -7.08 1.08 -2.23
C TYR A 100 -5.95 0.17 -2.73
N THR A 101 -6.27 -0.96 -3.36
CA THR A 101 -5.29 -1.95 -3.82
C THR A 101 -4.28 -1.39 -4.84
N HIS A 102 -4.58 -0.26 -5.49
CA HIS A 102 -3.70 0.42 -6.44
C HIS A 102 -2.86 1.54 -5.84
N PHE A 103 -2.93 1.77 -4.52
CA PHE A 103 -2.17 2.80 -3.84
C PHE A 103 -1.35 2.21 -2.70
N SER A 104 -0.13 2.70 -2.56
CA SER A 104 0.69 2.52 -1.36
C SER A 104 0.25 3.44 -0.23
N HIS A 105 0.67 3.13 1.01
CA HIS A 105 0.38 3.98 2.17
C HIS A 105 0.90 5.42 1.99
N GLU A 106 2.07 5.58 1.38
CA GLU A 106 2.67 6.89 1.14
C GLU A 106 1.96 7.68 0.06
N GLU A 107 1.44 7.03 -0.99
CA GLU A 107 0.60 7.71 -1.99
C GLU A 107 -0.70 8.21 -1.36
N ILE A 108 -1.36 7.37 -0.57
CA ILE A 108 -2.57 7.73 0.17
C ILE A 108 -2.31 8.94 1.08
N ARG A 109 -1.20 8.91 1.84
CA ARG A 109 -0.76 10.03 2.70
C ARG A 109 -0.45 11.28 1.88
N PHE A 110 0.29 11.14 0.78
CA PHE A 110 0.66 12.25 -0.10
C PHE A 110 -0.58 12.98 -0.63
N TYR A 111 -1.57 12.24 -1.15
CA TYR A 111 -2.80 12.84 -1.66
C TYR A 111 -3.64 13.50 -0.55
N ALA A 112 -3.64 12.92 0.66
CA ALA A 112 -4.26 13.57 1.81
C ALA A 112 -3.57 14.89 2.17
N TYR A 113 -2.23 14.92 2.19
CA TYR A 113 -1.43 16.11 2.51
C TYR A 113 -1.56 17.21 1.44
N ALA A 114 -1.60 16.82 0.17
CA ALA A 114 -1.84 17.73 -0.94
C ALA A 114 -3.20 18.44 -0.83
N ARG A 115 -4.20 17.77 -0.22
CA ARG A 115 -5.53 18.33 0.07
C ARG A 115 -5.61 19.06 1.42
N GLY A 116 -4.48 19.21 2.12
CA GLY A 116 -4.40 19.90 3.42
C GLY A 116 -4.75 19.04 4.63
N HIS A 117 -5.02 17.74 4.45
CA HIS A 117 -5.36 16.81 5.54
C HIS A 117 -4.09 16.24 6.19
N LYS A 118 -3.34 17.11 6.88
CA LYS A 118 -2.07 16.73 7.53
C LYS A 118 -2.24 16.13 8.92
N THR A 119 -3.31 16.52 9.60
CA THR A 119 -3.67 16.05 10.93
C THR A 119 -4.73 14.98 10.83
N ALA A 120 -4.66 13.97 11.71
CA ALA A 120 -5.77 13.05 11.89
C ALA A 120 -7.06 13.87 12.12
N PRO A 121 -8.21 13.47 11.53
CA PRO A 121 -9.48 14.09 11.87
C PRO A 121 -9.63 14.08 13.39
N VAL A 122 -10.06 15.21 13.97
CA VAL A 122 -10.34 15.27 15.41
C VAL A 122 -11.27 14.10 15.72
N PRO A 123 -10.91 13.19 16.64
CA PRO A 123 -11.75 12.06 16.98
C PRO A 123 -13.13 12.62 17.32
N VAL A 124 -14.14 12.27 16.51
CA VAL A 124 -15.51 12.62 16.85
C VAL A 124 -15.76 11.89 18.16
N ASN A 125 -15.97 12.66 19.22
CA ASN A 125 -16.28 12.15 20.54
C ASN A 125 -17.64 11.44 20.40
N MET A 126 -17.60 10.14 20.08
CA MET A 126 -18.77 9.29 20.07
C MET A 126 -19.31 9.40 21.50
N VAL A 127 -20.55 9.93 21.62
CA VAL A 127 -21.32 10.11 22.86
C VAL A 127 -20.94 9.10 23.94
N PRO A 128 -20.85 9.54 25.22
CA PRO A 128 -20.03 8.90 26.22
C PRO A 128 -20.40 7.43 26.35
N PHE A 129 -19.45 6.54 26.03
CA PHE A 129 -19.45 5.23 26.66
C PHE A 129 -19.51 5.52 28.15
N ALA A 130 -20.61 5.15 28.80
CA ALA A 130 -20.87 5.42 30.20
C ALA A 130 -19.58 5.22 31.01
N SER A 131 -19.06 6.33 31.53
CA SER A 131 -17.93 6.36 32.44
C SER A 131 -18.27 5.48 33.64
N GLY A 132 -17.84 4.22 33.61
CA GLY A 132 -18.20 3.27 34.66
C GLY A 132 -17.98 1.79 34.37
N VAL A 133 -17.77 1.37 33.11
CA VAL A 133 -17.41 -0.04 32.86
C VAL A 133 -15.89 -0.16 32.77
N PRO A 134 -15.20 -0.72 33.79
CA PRO A 134 -13.78 -1.00 33.65
C PRO A 134 -13.60 -2.00 32.50
N LEU A 135 -12.83 -1.60 31.48
CA LEU A 135 -12.36 -2.49 30.43
C LEU A 135 -11.52 -3.58 31.09
N LYS A 136 -12.10 -4.78 31.15
CA LYS A 136 -11.44 -5.98 31.65
C LYS A 136 -10.31 -6.35 30.69
N GLY A 137 -9.09 -5.89 30.98
CA GLY A 137 -7.90 -6.19 30.17
C GLY A 137 -6.82 -5.12 30.11
N ALA A 138 -7.06 -3.90 30.60
CA ALA A 138 -6.01 -2.88 30.70
C ALA A 138 -5.12 -3.16 31.93
N SER A 139 -4.21 -4.13 31.82
CA SER A 139 -3.12 -4.30 32.78
C SER A 139 -1.89 -3.52 32.36
N PRO A 140 -1.22 -2.79 33.28
CA PRO A 140 0.08 -2.21 33.01
C PRO A 140 1.14 -3.31 32.95
N ALA A 141 2.04 -3.19 31.98
CA ALA A 141 3.36 -3.81 31.83
C ALA A 141 3.60 -5.25 32.35
N ARG A 142 3.96 -6.11 31.38
CA ARG A 142 4.89 -7.25 31.44
C ARG A 142 4.41 -8.52 32.16
N ALA A 143 3.86 -9.43 31.36
CA ALA A 143 3.85 -10.87 31.62
C ALA A 143 4.46 -11.62 30.41
N PRO A 144 5.06 -12.81 30.60
CA PRO A 144 5.62 -13.58 29.49
C PRO A 144 4.52 -14.08 28.55
N ALA A 145 4.83 -14.07 27.25
CA ALA A 145 3.88 -14.22 26.16
C ALA A 145 3.09 -15.52 26.24
N ARG A 146 1.76 -15.41 26.24
CA ARG A 146 0.84 -16.54 26.10
C ARG A 146 0.65 -16.88 24.61
N PRO A 147 0.44 -18.16 24.25
CA PRO A 147 0.07 -18.52 22.89
C PRO A 147 -1.31 -17.92 22.58
N GLY A 148 -1.34 -16.88 21.74
CA GLY A 148 -2.55 -16.10 21.42
C GLY A 148 -2.42 -14.59 21.58
N GLU A 149 -1.27 -14.06 22.03
CA GLU A 149 -1.04 -12.61 22.02
C GLU A 149 -0.76 -12.08 20.62
N GLU A 150 -1.50 -11.04 20.23
CA GLU A 150 -1.25 -10.28 19.01
C GLU A 150 0.14 -9.65 19.07
N ARG A 151 1.07 -10.22 18.28
CA ARG A 151 2.42 -9.68 18.13
C ARG A 151 2.44 -8.74 16.94
N LEU A 152 2.52 -7.44 17.21
CA LEU A 152 2.74 -6.44 16.18
C LEU A 152 4.16 -6.61 15.61
N GLN A 153 4.27 -6.96 14.32
CA GLN A 153 5.54 -7.10 13.60
C GLN A 153 5.96 -5.78 12.94
N ASN A 154 5.96 -4.70 13.72
CA ASN A 154 6.40 -3.39 13.25
C ASN A 154 7.45 -2.82 14.21
N LEU A 155 8.59 -2.36 13.68
CA LEU A 155 9.66 -1.72 14.45
C LEU A 155 9.12 -0.51 15.22
N CYS A 156 8.25 0.29 14.60
CA CYS A 156 7.65 1.48 15.21
C CYS A 156 6.70 1.14 16.38
N ALA A 157 6.28 -0.13 16.51
CA ALA A 157 5.51 -0.58 17.67
C ALA A 157 6.40 -0.93 18.87
N GLN A 158 7.74 -0.91 18.72
CA GLN A 158 8.65 -1.12 19.82
C GLN A 158 8.89 0.18 20.61
N PRO A 159 8.96 0.10 21.95
CA PRO A 159 9.30 1.25 22.78
C PRO A 159 10.64 1.87 22.36
N GLY A 160 10.64 3.19 22.16
CA GLY A 160 11.84 3.94 21.71
C GLY A 160 11.94 4.16 20.19
N TYR A 161 11.07 3.54 19.39
CA TYR A 161 10.97 3.77 17.93
C TYR A 161 9.68 4.51 17.52
N GLU A 162 8.88 4.93 18.49
CA GLU A 162 7.51 5.43 18.31
C GLU A 162 7.40 6.79 17.60
N LYS A 163 8.49 7.57 17.51
CA LYS A 163 8.44 8.96 17.03
C LYS A 163 8.77 9.15 15.55
N HIS A 164 9.16 8.06 14.87
CA HIS A 164 9.57 8.12 13.47
C HIS A 164 8.93 6.98 12.67
N SER A 165 8.80 7.19 11.36
CA SER A 165 8.29 6.17 10.44
C SER A 165 9.38 5.14 10.08
N PRO A 166 9.00 3.95 9.59
CA PRO A 166 9.98 2.95 9.12
C PRO A 166 10.91 3.49 8.02
N GLU A 167 10.42 4.39 7.18
CA GLU A 167 11.17 5.04 6.11
C GLU A 167 12.23 6.00 6.68
N GLU A 168 11.90 6.74 7.73
CA GLU A 168 12.88 7.60 8.43
C GLU A 168 13.99 6.75 9.07
N PHE A 169 13.66 5.61 9.67
CA PHE A 169 14.67 4.66 10.17
C PHE A 169 15.49 4.04 9.05
N ARG A 170 14.90 3.74 7.89
CA ARG A 170 15.63 3.25 6.72
C ARG A 170 16.63 4.29 6.22
N VAL A 171 16.23 5.56 6.12
CA VAL A 171 17.13 6.66 5.73
C VAL A 171 18.24 6.83 6.77
N ALA A 172 17.90 6.81 8.06
CA ALA A 172 18.87 6.84 9.14
C ALA A 172 19.90 5.71 9.03
N PHE A 173 19.45 4.48 8.77
CA PHE A 173 20.34 3.34 8.60
C PHE A 173 21.29 3.53 7.41
N LEU A 174 20.80 4.05 6.28
CA LEU A 174 21.63 4.34 5.11
C LEU A 174 22.67 5.44 5.39
N LEU A 175 22.34 6.42 6.24
CA LEU A 175 23.24 7.52 6.59
C LEU A 175 24.29 7.14 7.65
N PHE A 176 23.88 6.41 8.69
CA PHE A 176 24.73 6.12 9.85
C PHE A 176 25.32 4.71 9.86
N GLY A 177 24.87 3.82 8.97
CA GLY A 177 25.31 2.43 8.90
C GLY A 177 24.91 1.58 10.11
N ARG A 178 24.00 2.08 10.96
CA ARG A 178 23.49 1.38 12.15
C ARG A 178 22.05 1.76 12.44
N GLU A 179 21.34 0.89 13.14
CA GLU A 179 20.01 1.19 13.67
C GLU A 179 20.12 2.31 14.73
N MET A 180 19.22 3.29 14.66
CA MET A 180 19.14 4.39 15.60
C MET A 180 17.77 4.42 16.27
N THR A 181 17.75 4.78 17.54
CA THR A 181 16.50 5.01 18.29
C THR A 181 15.88 6.37 17.93
N SER A 182 14.59 6.55 18.22
CA SER A 182 13.94 7.85 18.01
C SER A 182 14.59 8.98 18.80
N THR A 183 15.15 8.68 19.97
CA THR A 183 15.89 9.66 20.79
C THR A 183 17.19 10.09 20.14
N GLU A 184 17.89 9.18 19.46
CA GLU A 184 19.12 9.49 18.73
C GLU A 184 18.84 10.33 17.48
N LEU A 185 17.74 10.03 16.77
CA LEU A 185 17.34 10.82 15.59
C LEU A 185 16.98 12.26 15.92
N LEU A 186 16.37 12.50 17.09
CA LEU A 186 16.02 13.84 17.56
C LEU A 186 17.21 14.64 18.12
N SER A 187 18.36 14.00 18.31
CA SER A 187 19.54 14.69 18.81
C SER A 187 20.05 15.67 17.76
N PRO A 188 20.33 16.95 18.10
CA PRO A 188 20.78 17.95 17.12
C PRO A 188 22.12 17.60 16.44
N SER A 189 22.85 16.61 16.94
CA SER A 189 24.13 16.16 16.39
C SER A 189 24.03 15.25 15.16
N THR A 190 22.83 14.81 14.76
CA THR A 190 22.62 13.92 13.59
C THR A 190 22.40 14.66 12.28
N VAL A 191 22.52 15.99 12.25
CA VAL A 191 22.47 16.75 10.99
C VAL A 191 23.73 16.47 10.19
N VAL A 192 23.66 15.47 9.30
CA VAL A 192 24.69 15.24 8.29
C VAL A 192 24.71 16.47 7.39
N ALA A 193 25.80 17.24 7.46
CA ALA A 193 25.99 18.41 6.63
C ALA A 193 25.83 18.02 5.15
N PRO A 194 25.10 18.80 4.34
CA PRO A 194 24.99 18.52 2.91
C PRO A 194 26.39 18.48 2.29
N PRO A 195 26.63 17.59 1.30
CA PRO A 195 27.92 17.49 0.66
C PRO A 195 28.32 18.86 0.08
N PRO A 196 29.60 19.27 0.21
CA PRO A 196 30.05 20.54 -0.33
C PRO A 196 29.78 20.55 -1.83
N VAL A 197 29.01 21.55 -2.27
CA VAL A 197 28.75 21.79 -3.69
C VAL A 197 30.09 22.13 -4.32
N ALA A 198 30.60 21.26 -5.20
CA ALA A 198 31.81 21.52 -5.96
C ALA A 198 31.59 22.81 -6.78
N ALA A 199 32.43 23.82 -6.51
CA ALA A 199 32.40 25.07 -7.25
C ALA A 199 32.78 24.83 -8.73
N PRO A 200 32.18 25.57 -9.68
CA PRO A 200 32.49 25.46 -11.11
C PRO A 200 33.92 25.93 -11.46
#